data_AF-A0A7C4H7T7-F1
#
_entry.id   AF-A0A7C4H7T7-F1
#
_cell.length_a   1.000
_cell.length_b   1.000
_cell.length_c   1.000
_cell.angle_alpha   90.00
_cell.angle_beta   90.00
_cell.angle_gamma   90.00
#
_symmetry.space_group_name_H-M   'P 1'
#
loop_
_entity.id
_entity.type
_entity.pdbx_description
1 polymer ?
#
loop_
_entity_poly.entity_id
_entity_poly.type
_entity_poly.pdbx_seq_one_letter_code
_entity_poly.pdbx_strand_id
1 'polypeptide(L)' 'MEIRKVELLLLEMELSSEFRTSFGSLRARPVVLVRVEEKGGEEGWGELVSEWGPWYSYE' A
#
# COMPACT_ATOMS: atom_id res chain seq x y z
N MET A 1 14.63 19.52 2.60
CA MET A 1 13.61 18.55 2.16
C MET A 1 12.48 19.33 1.52
N GLU A 2 12.50 19.40 0.20
CA GLU A 2 11.47 19.97 -0.66
C GLU A 2 11.03 18.86 -1.63
N ILE A 3 9.82 18.34 -1.44
CA ILE A 3 9.27 17.25 -2.27
C ILE A 3 8.82 17.84 -3.61
N ARG A 4 9.31 17.29 -4.72
CA ARG A 4 8.96 17.69 -6.09
C ARG A 4 7.83 16.85 -6.67
N LYS A 5 7.78 15.57 -6.34
CA LYS A 5 6.79 14.63 -6.90
C LYS A 5 6.40 13.57 -5.88
N VAL A 6 5.12 13.21 -5.87
CA VAL A 6 4.60 12.03 -5.17
C VAL A 6 3.81 11.21 -6.17
N GLU A 7 4.11 9.92 -6.26
CA GLU A 7 3.37 8.95 -7.07
C GLU A 7 2.76 7.89 -6.16
N LEU A 8 1.47 7.61 -6.39
CA LEU A 8 0.74 6.54 -5.72
C LEU A 8 0.46 5.44 -6.74
N LEU A 9 1.00 4.25 -6.49
CA LEU A 9 0.75 3.07 -7.31
C LEU A 9 -0.11 2.11 -6.50
N LEU A 10 -1.37 1.96 -6.90
CA LEU A 10 -2.24 0.95 -6.35
C LEU A 10 -1.92 -0.40 -7.00
N LEU A 11 -1.41 -1.32 -6.20
CA LEU A 11 -1.13 -2.69 -6.59
C LEU A 11 -2.15 -3.63 -5.94
N GLU A 12 -2.61 -4.62 -6.70
CA GLU A 12 -3.34 -5.77 -6.17
C GLU A 12 -2.47 -7.00 -6.35
N MET A 13 -1.83 -7.43 -5.26
CA MET A 13 -0.91 -8.56 -5.28
C MET A 13 -1.67 -9.86 -4.99
N GLU A 14 -1.77 -10.74 -5.96
CA GLU A 14 -2.39 -12.06 -5.77
C GLU A 14 -1.61 -12.87 -4.70
N LEU A 15 -2.35 -13.44 -3.75
CA LEU A 15 -1.77 -14.26 -2.69
C LEU A 15 -1.56 -15.69 -3.19
N SER A 16 -0.47 -16.32 -2.76
CA SER A 16 -0.20 -17.74 -3.10
C SER A 16 -1.23 -18.70 -2.51
N SER A 17 -1.92 -18.29 -1.44
CA SER A 17 -3.05 -19.00 -0.85
C SER A 17 -4.06 -18.01 -0.25
N GLU A 18 -5.32 -18.43 -0.15
CA GLU A 18 -6.38 -17.62 0.45
C GLU A 18 -6.10 -17.38 1.94
N PHE A 19 -6.15 -16.11 2.35
CA PHE A 19 -6.04 -15.71 3.76
C PHE A 19 -7.43 -15.54 4.34
N ARG A 20 -7.75 -16.19 5.46
CA ARG A 20 -9.10 -16.18 6.04
C ARG A 20 -9.09 -15.86 7.53
N THR A 21 -9.94 -14.91 7.92
CA THR A 21 -10.19 -14.51 9.31
C THR A 21 -11.68 -14.66 9.62
N SER A 22 -12.08 -14.33 10.86
CA SER A 22 -13.50 -14.23 11.23
C SER A 22 -14.24 -13.11 10.48
N PHE A 23 -13.51 -12.13 9.92
CA PHE A 23 -14.08 -10.98 9.22
C PHE A 23 -14.24 -11.23 7.71
N GLY A 24 -13.62 -12.27 7.15
CA GLY A 24 -13.73 -12.59 5.73
C GLY A 24 -12.53 -13.35 5.19
N SER A 25 -12.44 -13.41 3.85
CA SER A 25 -11.34 -14.03 3.13
C SER A 25 -10.74 -13.06 2.10
N LEU A 26 -9.42 -13.04 2.00
CA LEU A 26 -8.63 -12.22 1.08
C LEU A 26 -7.88 -13.12 0.10
N ARG A 27 -7.95 -12.77 -1.19
CA ARG A 27 -7.23 -13.47 -2.28
C ARG A 27 -6.16 -12.62 -2.95
N ALA A 28 -6.27 -11.30 -2.83
CA ALA A 28 -5.27 -10.36 -3.28
C ALA A 28 -5.08 -9.29 -2.22
N ARG A 29 -3.84 -8.91 -1.96
CA ARG A 29 -3.47 -7.86 -1.01
C ARG A 29 -3.41 -6.52 -1.75
N PRO A 30 -4.26 -5.54 -1.42
CA PRO A 30 -4.06 -4.19 -1.89
C PRO A 30 -2.84 -3.58 -1.20
N VAL A 31 -2.00 -2.89 -1.97
CA VAL A 31 -0.88 -2.09 -1.44
C VAL A 31 -0.85 -0.80 -2.23
N VAL A 32 -0.76 0.34 -1.54
CA VAL A 32 -0.38 1.58 -2.21
C VAL A 32 1.11 1.79 -2.01
N LEU A 33 1.89 1.63 -3.08
CA LEU A 33 3.29 2.06 -3.08
C LEU A 33 3.33 3.57 -3.27
N VAL A 34 4.02 4.25 -2.36
CA VAL A 34 4.24 5.68 -2.38
C VAL A 34 5.69 5.92 -2.79
N ARG A 35 5.90 6.52 -3.95
CA ARG A 35 7.21 7.03 -4.37
C ARG A 35 7.25 8.53 -4.18
N VAL A 36 8.29 9.02 -3.53
CA VAL A 36 8.54 10.44 -3.32
C VAL A 36 9.85 10.81 -3.99
N GLU A 37 9.85 11.89 -4.76
CA GLU A 37 11.04 12.47 -5.37
C GLU A 37 11.33 13.83 -4.71
N GLU A 38 12.55 14.01 -4.20
CA GLU A 38 13.05 15.30 -3.70
C GLU A 38 13.55 16.17 -4.86
N LYS A 39 13.67 17.47 -4.62
CA LYS A 39 14.23 18.41 -5.60
C LYS A 39 15.63 18.05 -6.08
N GLY A 40 16.47 17.46 -5.24
CA GLY A 40 17.82 16.95 -5.56
C GLY A 40 17.83 15.69 -6.43
N GLY A 41 16.65 15.08 -6.67
CA GLY A 41 16.48 13.87 -7.48
C GLY A 41 16.56 12.58 -6.68
N GLU A 42 16.74 12.64 -5.36
CA GLU A 42 16.65 11.48 -4.49
C GLU A 42 15.24 10.92 -4.44
N GLU A 43 15.15 9.60 -4.30
CA GLU A 43 13.88 8.89 -4.26
C GLU A 43 13.72 8.14 -2.95
N GLY A 44 12.52 8.22 -2.38
CA GLY A 44 12.08 7.45 -1.24
C GLY A 44 10.85 6.61 -1.58
N TRP A 45 10.74 5.45 -0.95
CA TRP A 45 9.61 4.55 -1.11
C TRP A 45 8.98 4.24 0.25
N GLY A 46 7.65 4.19 0.28
CA GLY A 46 6.86 3.76 1.41
C GLY A 46 5.68 2.91 0.96
N GLU A 47 5.06 2.20 1.90
CA GLU A 47 3.91 1.34 1.61
C GLU A 47 2.76 1.67 2.56
N LEU A 48 1.57 1.85 2.01
CA LEU A 48 0.32 1.76 2.77
C LEU A 48 -0.23 0.35 2.61
N VAL A 49 -0.39 -0.31 3.74
CA VAL A 49 -0.68 -1.76 3.83
C VAL A 49 -2.08 -2.07 4.34
N SER A 50 -2.90 -1.04 4.54
CA SER A 50 -4.28 -1.19 4.98
C SER A 50 -5.10 -1.93 3.93
N GLU A 51 -6.02 -2.77 4.41
CA GLU A 51 -6.96 -3.48 3.55
C GLU A 51 -8.01 -2.53 2.96
N TRP A 52 -8.86 -3.04 2.06
CA TRP A 52 -9.94 -2.29 1.41
C TRP A 52 -10.95 -1.66 2.37
N GLY A 53 -11.01 -2.14 3.60
CA GLY A 53 -11.85 -1.60 4.65
C GLY A 53 -11.18 -1.72 6.01
N PRO A 54 -11.74 -1.03 7.02
CA PRO A 54 -11.17 -0.97 8.37
C PRO A 54 -11.48 -2.24 9.19
N TRP A 55 -11.27 -3.42 8.61
CA TRP A 55 -11.68 -4.70 9.20
C TRP A 55 -10.80 -5.11 10.36
N TYR A 56 -9.52 -4.76 10.29
CA TYR A 56 -8.55 -5.05 11.34
C TYR A 56 -8.26 -3.83 12.22
N SER A 57 -8.04 -2.67 11.60
CA SER A 57 -7.87 -1.38 12.27
C SER A 57 -8.53 -0.28 11.44
N TYR A 58 -9.17 0.67 12.12
CA TYR A 58 -9.69 1.90 11.52
C TYR A 58 -8.80 3.12 11.80
N GLU A 59 -7.83 2.97 12.71
CA GLU A 59 -6.80 3.97 13.02
C GLU A 59 -5.76 4.08 11.90
#